data_AF-A0A7W6DGB9-F1
#
_entry.id   AF-A0A7W6DGB9-F1
#
_cell.length_a   1.000
_cell.length_b   1.000
_cell.length_c   1.000
_cell.angle_alpha   90.00
_cell.angle_beta   90.00
_cell.angle_gamma   90.00
#
_symmetry.space_group_name_H-M   'P 1'
#
loop_
_entity.id
_entity.type
_entity.pdbx_description
1 polymer ?
#
loop_
_entity_poly.entity_id
_entity_poly.type
_entity_poly.pdbx_seq_one_letter_code
_entity_poly.pdbx_strand_id
1 'polypeptide(L)'
;MKCYQASTYLLVREVSRNHQLFLNSPGVIPRGAEPEEEQVLSFVDPPRHTLHRKLIGKAFSAARVNERAARIQQVADDLIDAIVASGSRTFLPQKMFTRPLPAQIFAELLGVPIADRDRFLRWAEIGEAGLADNGLRGLGVQSHAIERGEPRP
;
A
#
# COMPACT_ATOMS: atom_id res chain seq x y z
N MET A 1 -23.12 16.42 -3.21
CA MET A 1 -22.99 15.53 -2.02
C MET A 1 -22.06 16.19 -1.01
N LYS A 2 -22.42 16.23 0.28
CA LYS A 2 -21.56 16.79 1.35
C LYS A 2 -20.62 15.70 1.87
N CYS A 3 -19.35 16.03 2.09
CA CYS A 3 -18.38 15.14 2.76
C CYS A 3 -18.03 15.75 4.12
N TYR A 4 -17.75 14.90 5.11
CA TYR A 4 -17.40 15.32 6.47
C TYR A 4 -15.99 14.83 6.80
N GLN A 5 -15.23 15.64 7.52
CA GLN A 5 -13.87 15.30 7.95
C GLN A 5 -13.86 14.97 9.45
N ALA A 6 -13.39 13.76 9.80
CA ALA A 6 -13.07 13.41 11.17
C ALA A 6 -11.66 13.90 11.51
N SER A 7 -11.54 14.95 12.34
CA SER A 7 -10.26 15.60 12.64
C SER A 7 -9.73 15.37 14.06
N THR A 8 -10.53 14.79 14.95
CA THR A 8 -10.12 14.49 16.33
C THR A 8 -9.92 12.99 16.51
N TYR A 9 -8.99 12.61 17.39
CA TYR A 9 -8.75 11.20 17.72
C TYR A 9 -10.01 10.47 18.16
N LEU A 10 -10.83 11.09 19.02
CA LEU A 10 -12.07 10.48 19.50
C LEU A 10 -13.06 10.23 18.37
N LEU A 11 -13.18 11.16 17.43
CA LEU A 11 -14.08 11.01 16.29
C LEU A 11 -13.58 9.96 15.30
N VAL A 12 -12.27 9.95 14.99
CA VAL A 12 -11.67 8.90 14.15
C VAL A 12 -11.86 7.52 14.78
N ARG A 13 -11.65 7.41 16.10
CA ARG A 13 -11.85 6.17 16.85
C ARG A 13 -13.31 5.72 16.84
N GLU A 14 -14.26 6.64 17.01
CA GLU A 14 -15.69 6.34 16.97
C GLU A 14 -16.11 5.81 15.60
N VAL A 15 -15.75 6.56 14.54
CA VAL A 15 -16.03 6.16 13.14
C VAL A 15 -15.44 4.79 12.83
N SER A 16 -14.19 4.54 13.23
CA SER A 16 -13.50 3.28 12.93
C SER A 16 -14.05 2.07 13.69
N ARG A 17 -14.73 2.28 14.82
CA ARG A 17 -15.28 1.18 15.64
C ARG A 17 -16.72 0.83 15.27
N ASN A 18 -17.46 1.77 14.70
CA ASN A 18 -18.88 1.62 14.43
C ASN A 18 -19.15 1.27 12.96
N HIS A 19 -18.68 0.10 12.54
CA HIS A 19 -18.81 -0.39 11.16
C HIS A 19 -20.27 -0.69 10.73
N GLN A 20 -21.25 -0.57 11.63
CA GLN A 20 -22.67 -0.67 11.30
C GLN A 20 -23.22 0.64 10.75
N LEU A 21 -22.63 1.77 11.16
CA LEU A 21 -23.00 3.12 10.71
C LEU A 21 -22.04 3.65 9.65
N PHE A 22 -20.76 3.33 9.76
CA PHE A 22 -19.70 3.77 8.85
C PHE A 22 -19.23 2.59 8.01
N LEU A 23 -19.89 2.39 6.88
CA LEU A 23 -19.63 1.29 5.94
C LEU A 23 -18.44 1.60 5.04
N ASN A 24 -17.67 0.57 4.69
CA ASN A 24 -16.59 0.68 3.70
C ASN A 24 -17.06 0.33 2.28
N SER A 25 -18.10 -0.50 2.15
CA SER A 25 -18.63 -0.96 0.87
C SER A 25 -19.12 0.14 -0.10
N PRO A 26 -19.64 1.30 0.35
CA PRO A 26 -19.97 2.41 -0.55
C PRO A 26 -18.74 3.18 -1.07
N GLY A 27 -17.52 2.78 -0.66
CA GLY A 27 -16.27 3.42 -1.04
C GLY A 27 -15.56 4.09 0.15
N VAL A 28 -14.26 3.82 0.28
CA VAL A 28 -13.37 4.42 1.30
C VAL A 28 -12.54 5.58 0.76
N ILE A 29 -12.57 5.81 -0.56
CA ILE A 29 -11.92 6.95 -1.21
C ILE A 29 -13.00 8.00 -1.49
N PRO A 30 -12.90 9.20 -0.91
CA PRO A 30 -13.84 10.27 -1.19
C PRO A 30 -13.80 10.64 -2.69
N ARG A 31 -14.94 10.52 -3.39
CA ARG A 31 -15.17 10.95 -4.79
C ARG A 31 -14.15 10.44 -5.82
N GLY A 32 -14.12 9.16 -6.18
CA GLY A 32 -13.36 8.84 -7.41
C GLY A 32 -13.08 7.38 -7.76
N ALA A 33 -13.54 6.41 -6.99
CA ALA A 33 -13.54 5.03 -7.42
C ALA A 33 -14.77 4.36 -6.81
N GLU A 34 -15.78 4.10 -7.64
CA GLU A 34 -16.72 3.03 -7.32
C GLU A 34 -15.87 1.77 -7.23
N PRO A 35 -15.89 1.02 -6.11
CA PRO A 35 -15.09 -0.17 -6.00
C PRO A 35 -15.62 -1.22 -6.97
N GLU A 36 -15.01 -1.35 -8.15
CA GLU A 36 -15.21 -2.52 -9.03
C GLU A 36 -14.75 -3.81 -8.31
N GLU A 37 -13.86 -3.67 -7.34
CA GLU A 37 -13.24 -4.77 -6.61
C GLU A 37 -13.96 -5.04 -5.28
N GLU A 38 -15.14 -5.64 -5.38
CA GLU A 38 -15.86 -6.28 -4.28
C GLU A 38 -15.02 -7.30 -3.47
N GLN A 39 -13.78 -7.58 -3.88
CA GLN A 39 -12.92 -8.64 -3.35
C GLN A 39 -11.79 -8.14 -2.45
N VAL A 40 -11.49 -6.84 -2.41
CA VAL A 40 -10.44 -6.31 -1.53
C VAL A 40 -10.98 -6.12 -0.12
N LEU A 41 -10.25 -6.64 0.87
CA LEU A 41 -10.66 -6.64 2.28
C LEU A 41 -11.08 -5.24 2.78
N SER A 42 -10.39 -4.19 2.34
CA SER A 42 -10.65 -2.81 2.77
C SER A 42 -11.94 -2.19 2.22
N PHE A 43 -12.57 -2.79 1.21
CA PHE A 43 -13.79 -2.26 0.57
C PHE A 43 -15.03 -3.11 0.87
N VAL A 44 -14.96 -4.02 1.85
CA VAL A 44 -16.10 -4.86 2.23
C VAL A 44 -16.42 -4.75 3.71
N ASP A 45 -17.70 -4.97 4.05
CA ASP A 45 -18.21 -4.99 5.42
C ASP A 45 -18.51 -6.44 5.88
N PRO A 46 -18.76 -6.70 7.18
CA PRO A 46 -19.24 -7.99 7.65
C PRO A 46 -20.53 -8.41 6.93
N PRO A 47 -20.74 -9.72 6.66
CA PRO A 47 -19.92 -10.85 7.12
C PRO A 47 -18.70 -11.16 6.24
N ARG A 48 -18.63 -10.62 5.01
CA ARG A 48 -17.53 -10.89 4.05
C ARG A 48 -16.18 -10.45 4.61
N HIS A 49 -16.11 -9.24 5.16
CA HIS A 49 -14.90 -8.73 5.82
C HIS A 49 -14.39 -9.69 6.91
N THR A 50 -15.29 -10.18 7.76
CA THR A 50 -14.95 -11.11 8.85
C THR A 50 -14.35 -12.41 8.31
N LEU A 51 -14.92 -12.94 7.23
CA LEU A 51 -14.43 -14.16 6.58
C LEU A 51 -13.04 -13.93 5.95
N HIS A 52 -12.89 -12.89 5.13
CA HIS A 52 -11.63 -12.55 4.47
C HIS A 52 -10.52 -12.29 5.50
N ARG A 53 -10.80 -11.49 6.54
CA ARG A 53 -9.84 -11.20 7.62
C ARG A 53 -9.41 -12.44 8.38
N LYS A 54 -10.33 -13.39 8.60
CA LYS A 54 -10.01 -14.68 9.27
C LYS A 54 -9.06 -15.54 8.41
N LEU A 55 -9.24 -15.54 7.09
CA LEU A 55 -8.38 -16.30 6.17
C LEU A 55 -6.96 -15.73 6.14
N ILE A 56 -6.81 -14.41 5.95
CA ILE A 56 -5.49 -13.80 5.83
C ILE A 56 -4.80 -13.57 7.18
N GLY A 57 -5.55 -13.40 8.26
CA GLY A 57 -5.04 -12.96 9.56
C GLY A 57 -4.00 -13.90 10.18
N LYS A 58 -4.05 -15.20 9.84
CA LYS A 58 -3.04 -16.17 10.30
C LYS A 58 -1.65 -15.87 9.76
N ALA A 59 -1.55 -15.41 8.51
CA ALA A 59 -0.28 -15.07 7.87
C ALA A 59 0.37 -13.82 8.51
N PHE A 60 -0.44 -12.95 9.11
CA PHE A 60 -0.02 -11.69 9.75
C PHE A 60 -0.13 -11.72 11.28
N SER A 61 -0.09 -12.90 11.89
CA SER A 61 -0.05 -13.00 13.36
C SER A 61 1.24 -12.42 13.92
N ALA A 62 1.22 -11.92 15.16
CA ALA A 62 2.40 -11.34 15.80
C ALA A 62 3.60 -12.29 15.79
N ALA A 63 3.39 -13.58 16.02
CA ALA A 63 4.44 -14.59 15.92
C ALA A 63 5.07 -14.65 14.51
N ARG A 64 4.25 -14.71 13.46
CA ARG A 64 4.72 -14.74 12.06
C ARG A 64 5.44 -13.47 11.64
N VAL A 65 5.01 -12.32 12.17
CA VAL A 65 5.70 -11.04 11.94
C VAL A 65 7.06 -11.04 12.66
N ASN A 66 7.11 -11.48 13.92
CA ASN A 66 8.34 -11.54 14.70
C ASN A 66 9.39 -12.51 14.11
N GLU A 67 8.96 -13.65 13.58
CA GLU A 67 9.84 -14.60 12.87
C GLU A 67 10.58 -13.95 11.69
N ARG A 68 10.04 -12.87 11.11
CA ARG A 68 10.64 -12.15 9.98
C ARG A 68 11.60 -11.05 10.39
N ALA A 69 11.71 -10.72 11.68
CA ALA A 69 12.53 -9.59 12.13
C ALA A 69 13.98 -9.68 11.64
N ALA A 70 14.62 -10.85 11.79
CA ALA A 70 15.98 -11.08 11.30
C ALA A 70 16.09 -10.92 9.78
N ARG A 71 15.10 -11.40 9.02
CA ARG A 71 15.09 -11.26 7.56
C ARG A 71 14.89 -9.80 7.13
N ILE A 72 14.01 -9.06 7.79
CA ILE A 72 13.79 -7.63 7.54
C ILE A 72 15.08 -6.85 7.79
N GLN A 73 15.79 -7.17 8.87
CA GLN A 73 17.09 -6.56 9.17
C GLN A 73 18.09 -6.82 8.03
N GLN A 74 18.22 -8.06 7.57
CA GLN A 74 19.11 -8.39 6.45
C GLN A 74 18.76 -7.60 5.18
N VAL A 75 17.48 -7.51 4.81
CA VAL A 75 17.09 -6.70 3.63
C VAL A 75 17.45 -5.22 3.82
N ALA A 76 17.27 -4.69 5.03
CA ALA A 76 17.64 -3.31 5.32
C ALA A 76 19.16 -3.11 5.20
N ASP A 77 19.96 -4.02 5.75
CA ASP A 77 21.43 -3.97 5.67
C ASP A 77 21.89 -4.06 4.21
N ASP A 78 21.38 -5.02 3.44
CA ASP A 78 21.70 -5.19 2.01
C ASP A 78 21.40 -3.92 1.19
N LEU A 79 20.27 -3.26 1.47
CA LEU A 79 19.88 -2.02 0.81
C LEU A 79 20.83 -0.86 1.19
N ILE A 80 21.20 -0.76 2.47
CA ILE A 80 22.14 0.27 2.95
C ILE A 80 23.52 0.06 2.33
N ASP A 81 24.02 -1.18 2.30
CA ASP A 81 25.29 -1.52 1.69
C ASP A 81 25.31 -1.16 0.20
N ALA A 82 24.22 -1.45 -0.52
CA ALA A 82 24.09 -1.06 -1.92
C ALA A 82 24.11 0.47 -2.12
N ILE A 83 23.48 1.24 -1.21
CA ILE A 83 23.52 2.70 -1.24
C ILE A 83 24.94 3.22 -1.04
N VAL A 84 25.67 2.68 -0.06
CA VAL A 84 27.05 3.07 0.23
C VAL A 84 27.97 2.73 -0.95
N ALA A 85 27.84 1.52 -1.49
CA ALA A 85 28.64 1.03 -2.62
C ALA A 85 28.40 1.84 -3.90
N SER A 86 27.21 2.40 -4.09
CA SER A 86 26.90 3.21 -5.29
C SER A 86 27.68 4.54 -5.35
N GLY A 87 28.29 4.97 -4.23
CA GLY A 87 29.02 6.25 -4.15
C GLY A 87 28.16 7.48 -4.45
N SER A 88 26.83 7.36 -4.37
CA SER A 88 25.92 8.44 -4.74
C SER A 88 26.09 9.60 -3.76
N ARG A 89 26.33 10.81 -4.29
CA ARG A 89 26.32 12.04 -3.48
C ARG A 89 24.89 12.50 -3.13
N THR A 90 23.88 11.91 -3.75
CA THR A 90 22.48 12.24 -3.53
C THR A 90 21.73 11.03 -3.00
N PHE A 91 21.24 11.14 -1.78
CA PHE A 91 20.38 10.14 -1.16
C PHE A 91 18.91 10.48 -1.46
N LEU A 92 18.20 9.56 -2.10
CA LEU A 92 16.76 9.63 -2.33
C LEU A 92 16.09 8.51 -1.51
N PRO A 93 15.72 8.75 -0.24
CA PRO A 93 15.25 7.72 0.67
C PRO A 93 14.11 6.88 0.09
N GLN A 94 13.18 7.53 -0.61
CA GLN A 94 12.02 6.89 -1.22
C GLN A 94 12.43 5.81 -2.22
N LYS A 95 13.30 6.16 -3.17
CA LYS A 95 13.72 5.25 -4.24
C LYS A 95 14.74 4.22 -3.75
N MET A 96 15.60 4.62 -2.83
CA MET A 96 16.77 3.82 -2.46
C MET A 96 16.52 2.88 -1.28
N PHE A 97 15.56 3.20 -0.40
CA PHE A 97 15.35 2.42 0.83
C PHE A 97 13.87 2.20 1.17
N THR A 98 13.07 3.26 1.31
CA THR A 98 11.74 3.13 1.91
C THR A 98 10.70 2.45 1.02
N ARG A 99 10.83 2.50 -0.31
CA ARG A 99 9.99 1.72 -1.23
C ARG A 99 10.55 0.31 -1.47
N PRO A 100 11.86 0.12 -1.73
CA PRO A 100 12.43 -1.22 -1.92
C PRO A 100 12.23 -2.17 -0.74
N LEU A 101 12.44 -1.69 0.50
CA LEU A 101 12.38 -2.53 1.70
C LEU A 101 11.03 -3.27 1.86
N PRO A 102 9.88 -2.57 1.97
CA PRO A 102 8.59 -3.26 2.11
C PRO A 102 8.27 -4.11 0.88
N ALA A 103 8.58 -3.64 -0.32
CA ALA A 103 8.24 -4.33 -1.55
C ALA A 103 9.00 -5.68 -1.69
N GLN A 104 10.26 -5.76 -1.28
CA GLN A 104 11.01 -7.02 -1.24
C GLN A 104 10.45 -8.00 -0.21
N ILE A 105 10.09 -7.51 0.98
CA ILE A 105 9.50 -8.33 2.04
C ILE A 105 8.12 -8.87 1.61
N PHE A 106 7.31 -8.06 0.92
CA PHE A 106 6.04 -8.51 0.35
C PHE A 106 6.21 -9.54 -0.76
N ALA A 107 7.19 -9.35 -1.66
CA ALA A 107 7.51 -10.35 -2.68
C ALA A 107 7.86 -11.71 -2.06
N GLU A 108 8.64 -11.71 -0.97
CA GLU A 108 8.98 -12.92 -0.22
C GLU A 108 7.78 -13.54 0.49
N LEU A 109 6.91 -12.71 1.08
CA LEU A 109 5.69 -13.19 1.73
C LEU A 109 4.74 -13.88 0.75
N LEU A 110 4.67 -13.39 -0.48
CA LEU A 110 3.86 -13.96 -1.56
C LEU A 110 4.54 -15.15 -2.26
N GLY A 111 5.77 -15.49 -1.88
CA GLY A 111 6.52 -16.59 -2.49
C GLY A 111 6.97 -16.31 -3.92
N VAL A 112 7.16 -15.03 -4.29
CA VAL A 112 7.62 -14.64 -5.63
C VAL A 112 9.02 -15.21 -5.88
N PRO A 113 9.24 -15.98 -6.96
CA PRO A 113 10.56 -16.48 -7.33
C PRO A 113 11.56 -15.34 -7.49
N ILE A 114 12.83 -15.58 -7.16
CA ILE A 114 13.89 -14.55 -7.22
C ILE A 114 13.96 -13.91 -8.61
N ALA A 115 13.86 -14.71 -9.68
CA ALA A 115 13.88 -14.24 -11.06
C ALA A 115 12.75 -13.26 -11.42
N ASP A 116 11.65 -13.28 -10.68
CA ASP A 116 10.47 -12.45 -10.94
C ASP A 116 10.36 -11.25 -10.00
N ARG A 117 11.26 -11.12 -9.01
CA ARG A 117 11.20 -10.05 -8.00
C ARG A 117 11.21 -8.66 -8.62
N ASP A 118 12.10 -8.40 -9.55
CA ASP A 118 12.18 -7.07 -10.21
C ASP A 118 10.90 -6.73 -10.97
N ARG A 119 10.26 -7.72 -11.59
CA ARG A 119 8.98 -7.54 -12.26
C ARG A 119 7.87 -7.23 -11.25
N PHE A 120 7.85 -7.96 -10.14
CA PHE A 120 6.90 -7.73 -9.05
C PHE A 120 7.06 -6.34 -8.42
N LEU A 121 8.29 -5.91 -8.15
CA LEU A 121 8.60 -4.58 -7.60
C LEU A 121 8.11 -3.45 -8.52
N ARG A 122 8.27 -3.61 -9.84
CA ARG A 122 7.73 -2.64 -10.82
C ARG A 122 6.20 -2.56 -10.79
N TRP A 123 5.51 -3.70 -10.67
CA TRP A 123 4.04 -3.70 -10.54
C TRP A 123 3.58 -3.03 -9.25
N ALA A 124 4.26 -3.28 -8.13
CA ALA A 124 3.98 -2.61 -6.87
C ALA A 124 4.13 -1.09 -6.99
N GLU A 125 5.20 -0.62 -7.65
CA GLU A 125 5.41 0.82 -7.90
C GLU A 125 4.31 1.44 -8.77
N ILE A 126 3.84 0.75 -9.80
CA ILE A 126 2.73 1.21 -10.65
C ILE A 126 1.42 1.26 -9.86
N GLY A 127 1.15 0.25 -9.03
CA GLY A 127 -0.04 0.21 -8.17
C GLY A 127 -0.06 1.36 -7.15
N GLU A 128 1.08 1.64 -6.50
CA GLU A 128 1.22 2.78 -5.59
C GLU A 128 0.96 4.12 -6.28
N ALA A 129 1.50 4.30 -7.49
CA ALA A 129 1.28 5.52 -8.27
C ALA A 129 -0.20 5.69 -8.65
N GLY A 130 -0.89 4.60 -9.03
CA GLY A 130 -2.32 4.61 -9.33
C GLY A 130 -3.19 4.96 -8.12
N LEU A 131 -2.86 4.43 -6.93
CA LEU A 131 -3.54 4.76 -5.67
C LEU A 131 -3.36 6.23 -5.29
N ALA A 132 -2.15 6.77 -5.45
CA ALA A 132 -1.86 8.17 -5.20
C ALA A 132 -2.62 9.11 -6.15
N ASP A 133 -2.66 8.78 -7.45
CA ASP A 133 -3.38 9.57 -8.45
C ASP A 133 -4.90 9.55 -8.20
N ASN A 134 -5.47 8.37 -7.89
CA ASN A 134 -6.88 8.24 -7.55
C ASN A 134 -7.26 9.00 -6.26
N GLY A 135 -6.38 8.98 -5.25
CA GLY A 135 -6.57 9.74 -4.01
C GLY A 135 -6.53 11.26 -4.22
N LEU A 136 -5.59 11.75 -5.04
CA LEU A 136 -5.48 13.18 -5.38
C LEU A 136 -6.68 13.67 -6.19
N ARG A 137 -7.10 12.89 -7.20
CA ARG A 137 -8.29 13.20 -8.00
C ARG A 137 -9.55 13.27 -7.13
N GLY A 138 -9.71 12.36 -6.16
CA GLY A 138 -10.88 12.36 -5.29
C GLY A 138 -10.95 13.51 -4.27
N LEU A 139 -9.80 14.07 -3.93
CA LEU A 139 -9.69 15.32 -3.18
C LEU A 139 -9.89 16.58 -4.04
N GLY A 140 -10.14 16.43 -5.35
CA GLY A 140 -10.26 17.55 -6.29
C GLY A 140 -8.93 18.24 -6.58
N VAL A 141 -7.80 17.60 -6.24
CA VAL A 141 -6.45 18.11 -6.54
C VAL A 141 -6.10 17.64 -7.94
N GLN A 142 -5.95 18.57 -8.88
CA GLN A 142 -5.45 18.23 -10.21
C GLN A 142 -3.99 17.77 -10.10
N SER A 143 -3.78 16.48 -10.35
CA SER A 143 -2.45 15.90 -10.58
C SER A 143 -1.87 16.60 -11.81
N HIS A 144 -0.96 17.55 -11.60
CA HIS A 144 -0.07 18.03 -12.67
C HIS A 144 0.91 16.91 -12.95
N ALA A 145 0.46 15.90 -13.68
CA ALA A 145 1.33 14.88 -14.22
C ALA A 145 2.33 15.56 -15.15
N ILE A 146 3.61 15.51 -14.78
CA ILE A 146 4.71 15.80 -15.71
C ILE A 146 4.51 14.86 -16.90
N GLU A 147 4.21 15.44 -18.07
CA GLU A 147 4.13 14.74 -19.34
C GLU A 147 5.46 14.02 -19.60
N ARG A 148 5.55 12.74 -19.20
CA ARG A 148 6.62 11.86 -19.66
C ARG A 148 6.25 11.41 -21.06
N GLY A 149 6.80 12.14 -22.03
CA GLY A 149 6.84 11.71 -23.42
C GLY A 149 7.57 10.38 -23.53
N GLU A 150 6.86 9.36 -24.00
CA GLU A 150 7.44 8.23 -24.68
C GLU A 150 6.76 8.05 -26.05
N PRO A 151 7.52 7.64 -27.08
CA PRO A 151 7.03 7.56 -28.44
C PRO A 151 6.13 6.33 -28.61
N ARG A 152 5.01 6.51 -29.32
CA ARG A 152 4.13 5.40 -29.73
C ARG A 152 4.80 4.55 -30.83
N PRO A 153 4.61 3.23 -30.84
CA PRO A 153 4.79 2.44 -32.06
C PRO A 153 3.77 2.83 -33.14
#